data_AF-A0A544ZLZ5-F1
#
_entry.id   AF-A0A544ZLZ5-F1
#
_cell.length_a   1.000
_cell.length_b   1.000
_cell.length_c   1.000
_cell.angle_alpha   90.00
_cell.angle_beta   90.00
_cell.angle_gamma   90.00
#
_symmetry.space_group_name_H-M   'P 1'
#
loop_
_entity.id
_entity.type
_entity.pdbx_description
1 polymer ?
#
loop_
_entity_poly.entity_id
_entity_poly.type
_entity_poly.pdbx_seq_one_letter_code
_entity_poly.pdbx_strand_id
1 'polypeptide(L)' 'MTTPMTDTDQRPDLDVRPLAYALHHMIPDLHAVILPGECWESLRARRDAAADIFDDLLAEAAEAVS' A
#
# COMPACT_ATOMS: atom_id res chain seq x y z
N MET A 1 -31.22 31.85 -13.93
CA MET A 1 -30.24 31.02 -14.68
C MET A 1 -29.27 30.48 -13.65
N THR A 2 -29.46 29.23 -13.25
CA THR A 2 -28.67 28.59 -12.18
C THR A 2 -27.79 27.55 -12.86
N THR A 3 -26.49 27.79 -12.90
CA THR A 3 -25.50 26.87 -13.47
C THR A 3 -25.43 25.63 -12.57
N PRO A 4 -25.59 24.41 -13.10
CA PRO A 4 -25.34 23.21 -12.32
C PRO A 4 -23.84 23.13 -12.00
N MET A 5 -23.49 23.08 -10.71
CA MET A 5 -22.16 22.66 -10.28
C MET A 5 -21.99 21.21 -10.70
N THR A 6 -21.18 20.97 -11.72
CA THR A 6 -20.75 19.63 -12.11
C THR A 6 -19.89 19.11 -10.97
N ASP A 7 -20.45 18.18 -10.20
CA ASP A 7 -19.73 17.40 -9.21
C ASP A 7 -18.72 16.51 -9.94
N THR A 8 -17.51 17.02 -10.13
CA THR A 8 -16.39 16.32 -10.78
C THR A 8 -15.60 15.46 -9.79
N ASP A 9 -16.10 15.21 -8.58
CA ASP A 9 -15.41 14.37 -7.59
C ASP A 9 -15.74 12.87 -7.77
N GLN A 10 -15.98 12.43 -9.01
CA GLN A 10 -15.88 11.02 -9.37
C GLN A 10 -14.40 10.61 -9.36
N ARG A 11 -13.83 10.46 -8.17
CA ARG A 11 -12.64 9.63 -8.01
C ARG A 11 -13.06 8.23 -8.44
N PRO A 12 -12.39 7.62 -9.43
CA PRO A 12 -12.68 6.23 -9.76
C PRO A 12 -12.52 5.41 -8.48
N ASP A 13 -13.50 4.55 -8.18
CA ASP A 13 -13.39 3.59 -7.08
C ASP A 13 -12.00 2.95 -7.16
N LEU A 14 -11.22 3.12 -6.10
CA LEU A 14 -9.85 2.65 -6.05
C LEU A 14 -9.90 1.12 -6.12
N ASP A 15 -9.64 0.54 -7.28
CA ASP A 15 -9.58 -0.91 -7.41
C ASP A 15 -8.31 -1.40 -6.70
N VAL A 16 -8.48 -1.86 -5.46
CA VAL A 16 -7.40 -2.38 -4.61
C VAL A 16 -6.97 -3.80 -4.99
N ARG A 17 -7.72 -4.51 -5.85
CA ARG A 17 -7.45 -5.92 -6.18
C ARG A 17 -6.10 -6.12 -6.87
N PRO A 18 -5.63 -5.26 -7.80
CA PRO A 18 -4.29 -5.36 -8.37
C PRO A 18 -3.18 -5.12 -7.35
N LEU A 19 -3.38 -4.19 -6.40
CA LEU A 19 -2.41 -3.93 -5.32
C LEU A 19 -2.35 -5.11 -4.34
N ALA A 20 -3.50 -5.64 -3.92
CA ALA A 20 -3.58 -6.84 -3.11
C ALA A 20 -2.98 -8.07 -3.82
N TYR A 21 -3.22 -8.23 -5.12
CA TYR A 21 -2.60 -9.28 -5.93
C TYR A 21 -1.08 -9.12 -6.02
N ALA A 22 -0.60 -7.90 -6.26
CA ALA A 22 0.83 -7.58 -6.27
C ALA A 22 1.49 -7.85 -4.91
N LEU A 23 0.87 -7.48 -3.79
CA LEU A 23 1.39 -7.73 -2.45
C LEU A 23 1.33 -9.21 -2.06
N HIS A 24 0.28 -9.93 -2.46
CA HIS A 24 0.14 -11.37 -2.22
C HIS A 24 1.08 -12.22 -3.10
N HIS A 25 1.57 -11.68 -4.21
CA HIS A 25 2.49 -12.37 -5.13
C HIS A 25 3.91 -11.80 -5.14
N MET A 26 4.13 -10.61 -4.57
CA MET A 26 5.42 -10.17 -4.04
C MET A 26 5.74 -11.02 -2.81
N ILE A 27 6.28 -12.19 -3.12
CA ILE A 27 7.03 -13.18 -2.35
C ILE A 27 7.17 -12.92 -0.81
N PRO A 28 6.93 -13.97 0.03
CA PRO A 28 6.80 -13.96 1.50
C PRO A 28 8.01 -13.48 2.34
N ASP A 29 9.12 -13.19 1.69
CA ASP A 29 10.24 -12.42 2.22
C ASP A 29 10.32 -11.20 1.31
N LEU A 30 9.89 -10.02 1.76
CA LEU A 30 10.32 -8.78 1.14
C LEU A 30 11.84 -8.91 0.98
N HIS A 31 12.33 -9.05 -0.25
CA HIS A 31 13.75 -9.28 -0.53
C HIS A 31 14.49 -7.99 -0.18
N ALA A 32 14.63 -7.73 1.11
CA ALA A 32 15.37 -6.62 1.64
C ALA A 32 16.83 -6.97 1.39
N VAL A 33 17.43 -6.29 0.42
CA VAL A 33 18.88 -6.30 0.29
C VAL A 33 19.48 -5.68 1.55
N ILE A 34 20.52 -6.33 2.10
CA ILE A 34 21.35 -5.71 3.14
C ILE A 34 22.00 -4.48 2.52
N LEU A 35 21.73 -3.32 3.10
CA LEU A 35 22.35 -2.05 2.70
C LEU A 35 23.80 -1.97 3.21
N PRO A 36 24.67 -1.16 2.60
CA PRO A 36 26.04 -0.98 3.09
C PRO A 36 26.06 -0.54 4.57
N GLY A 37 26.69 -1.33 5.44
CA GLY A 37 26.77 -1.07 6.88
C GLY A 37 25.55 -1.52 7.69
N GLU A 38 24.53 -2.10 7.06
CA GLU A 38 23.36 -2.64 7.74
C GLU A 38 23.65 -4.04 8.29
N CYS A 39 23.24 -4.31 9.53
CA CYS A 39 23.30 -5.66 10.10
C CYS A 39 21.98 -6.42 9.86
N TRP A 40 22.00 -7.73 10.07
CA TRP A 40 20.82 -8.58 9.90
C TRP A 40 19.62 -8.16 10.75
N GLU A 41 19.85 -7.66 11.97
CA GLU A 41 18.80 -7.17 12.85
C GLU A 41 18.15 -5.91 12.28
N SER A 42 18.94 -4.96 11.76
CA SER A 42 18.44 -3.75 11.12
C SER A 42 17.66 -4.05 9.83
N LEU A 43 18.15 -4.99 9.01
CA LEU A 43 17.41 -5.47 7.84
C LEU A 43 16.05 -6.03 8.25
N ARG A 44 16.02 -6.86 9.29
CA ARG A 44 14.78 -7.48 9.78
C ARG A 44 13.80 -6.42 10.27
N ALA A 45 14.26 -5.48 11.09
CA ALA A 45 13.44 -4.39 11.58
C ALA A 45 12.87 -3.53 10.45
N ARG A 46 13.67 -3.24 9.41
CA ARG A 46 13.22 -2.49 8.23
C ARG A 46 12.19 -3.26 7.41
N ARG A 47 12.39 -4.56 7.24
CA ARG A 47 11.45 -5.45 6.56
C ARG A 47 10.11 -5.48 7.30
N ASP A 48 10.16 -5.67 8.61
CA ASP A 48 8.95 -5.76 9.44
C ASP A 48 8.19 -4.43 9.44
N ALA A 49 8.90 -3.28 9.58
CA ALA A 49 8.27 -1.96 9.47
C ALA A 49 7.65 -1.69 8.09
N ALA A 50 8.26 -2.17 7.00
CA ALA A 50 7.68 -2.04 5.67
C ALA A 50 6.40 -2.88 5.53
N ALA A 51 6.36 -4.08 6.10
CA ALA A 51 5.16 -4.91 6.12
C ALA A 51 4.02 -4.22 6.88
N ASP A 52 4.30 -3.66 8.06
CA ASP A 52 3.30 -2.93 8.86
C ASP A 52 2.69 -1.75 8.07
N ILE A 53 3.53 -0.95 7.40
CA ILE A 53 3.06 0.17 6.56
C ILE A 53 2.16 -0.33 5.42
N PHE A 54 2.50 -1.46 4.79
CA PHE A 54 1.67 -2.00 3.71
C PHE A 54 0.33 -2.53 4.22
N ASP A 55 0.32 -3.17 5.38
CA ASP A 55 -0.92 -3.64 6.02
C ASP A 55 -1.83 -2.45 6.37
N ASP A 56 -1.28 -1.38 6.95
CA ASP A 56 -2.03 -0.15 7.26
C ASP A 56 -2.62 0.48 5.98
N LEU A 57 -1.81 0.62 4.92
CA LEU A 57 -2.26 1.18 3.65
C LEU A 57 -3.34 0.32 2.97
N LEU A 58 -3.23 -1.00 3.08
CA LEU A 58 -4.25 -1.93 2.57
C LEU A 58 -5.56 -1.81 3.35
N ALA A 59 -5.49 -1.67 4.67
CA ALA A 59 -6.65 -1.48 5.52
C ALA A 59 -7.37 -0.16 5.19
N GLU A 60 -6.63 0.96 5.12
CA GLU A 60 -7.18 2.26 4.73
C GLU A 60 -7.80 2.23 3.32
N ALA A 61 -7.14 1.57 2.36
CA ALA A 61 -7.66 1.46 1.02
C ALA A 61 -8.92 0.58 0.94
N ALA A 62 -9.05 -0.45 1.79
CA ALA A 62 -10.25 -1.27 1.87
C ALA A 62 -11.43 -0.49 2.47
N GLU A 63 -11.18 0.32 3.52
CA GLU A 63 -12.19 1.21 4.13
C GLU A 63 -12.65 2.31 3.17
N ALA A 64 -11.75 2.84 2.34
CA ALA A 64 -12.08 3.88 1.37
C ALA A 64 -13.03 3.42 0.24
N VAL A 65 -13.22 2.11 0.06
CA VAL A 65 -14.04 1.51 -1.00
C VAL A 65 -15.38 0.96 -0.46
N SER A 66 -15.58 0.95 0.86
CA SER A 66 -16.80 0.49 1.55
C SER A 66 -17.72 1.64 1.95
#